data_AF-A0A9W6DUY9-F1
#
_entry.id   AF-A0A9W6DUY9-F1
#
_cell.length_a   1.000
_cell.length_b   1.000
_cell.length_c   1.000
_cell.angle_alpha   90.00
_cell.angle_beta   90.00
_cell.angle_gamma   90.00
#
_symmetry.space_group_name_H-M   'P 1'
#
loop_
_entity.id
_entity.type
_entity.pdbx_description
1 polymer ?
#
loop_
_entity_poly.entity_id
_entity_poly.type
_entity_poly.pdbx_seq_one_letter_code
_entity_poly.pdbx_strand_id
1 'polypeptide(L)'
;GGRETSMQIFLIISTCFLYLVAGGLFSRGVWYFENNAWNNIIGGDASETGSGPGSYDIRKSVWHVNCCNPELGGGGGWGIFNALLGWTNSADYGSVISYDVYWICVMIGYALLFYREKRGFIPVIDPAINIIAKMKAK
;
A
#
# COMPACT_ATOMS: atom_id res chain seq x y z
N GLY A 1 4.28 -35.04 11.88
CA GLY A 1 4.57 -34.03 12.91
C GLY A 1 5.33 -32.84 12.33
N GLY A 2 6.67 -32.89 12.28
CA GLY A 2 7.51 -31.70 12.05
C GLY A 2 7.49 -31.05 10.65
N ARG A 3 7.08 -31.77 9.60
CA ARG A 3 7.09 -31.24 8.21
C ARG A 3 5.89 -30.32 7.90
N GLU A 4 4.75 -30.55 8.55
CA GLU A 4 3.53 -29.73 8.42
C GLU A 4 3.70 -28.36 9.08
N THR A 5 4.26 -28.32 10.30
CA THR A 5 4.48 -27.09 11.07
C THR A 5 5.50 -26.17 10.38
N SER A 6 6.58 -26.72 9.80
CA SER A 6 7.56 -25.91 9.08
C SER A 6 6.98 -25.23 7.82
N MET A 7 6.08 -25.91 7.10
CA MET A 7 5.41 -25.31 5.93
C MET A 7 4.39 -24.26 6.34
N GLN A 8 3.61 -24.50 7.41
CA GLN A 8 2.65 -23.52 7.92
C GLN A 8 3.33 -22.20 8.33
N ILE A 9 4.46 -22.28 9.04
CA ILE A 9 5.21 -21.08 9.46
C ILE A 9 5.71 -20.29 8.25
N PHE A 10 6.27 -20.98 7.25
CA PHE A 10 6.71 -20.33 6.01
C PHE A 10 5.57 -19.60 5.31
N LEU A 11 4.40 -20.24 5.20
CA LEU A 11 3.22 -19.64 4.56
C LEU A 11 2.73 -18.42 5.32
N ILE A 12 2.68 -18.48 6.65
CA ILE A 12 2.26 -17.33 7.48
C ILE A 12 3.20 -16.15 7.26
N ILE A 13 4.51 -16.36 7.39
CA ILE A 13 5.51 -15.29 7.22
C ILE A 13 5.43 -14.70 5.81
N SER A 14 5.37 -15.55 4.78
CA SER A 14 5.27 -15.09 3.39
C SER A 14 4.00 -14.28 3.14
N THR A 15 2.88 -14.67 3.75
CA THR A 15 1.59 -13.97 3.60
C THR A 15 1.61 -12.61 4.30
N CYS A 16 2.14 -12.54 5.53
CA CYS A 16 2.32 -11.27 6.25
C CYS A 16 3.23 -10.33 5.45
N PHE A 17 4.33 -10.86 4.91
CA PHE A 17 5.25 -10.08 4.07
C PHE A 17 4.56 -9.54 2.82
N LEU A 18 3.80 -10.38 2.10
CA LEU A 18 3.07 -9.96 0.91
C LEU A 18 2.01 -8.89 1.22
N TYR A 19 1.35 -8.93 2.38
CA TYR A 19 0.42 -7.87 2.76
C TYR A 19 1.08 -6.53 3.02
N LEU A 20 2.25 -6.53 3.66
CA LEU A 20 3.04 -5.32 3.87
C LEU A 20 3.47 -4.70 2.53
N VAL A 21 4.00 -5.53 1.62
CA VAL A 21 4.42 -5.09 0.28
C VAL A 21 3.27 -4.54 -0.54
N ALA A 22 2.11 -5.21 -0.52
CA ALA A 22 0.93 -4.74 -1.25
C ALA A 22 0.41 -3.39 -0.71
N GLY A 23 0.39 -3.21 0.61
CA GLY A 23 0.02 -1.92 1.21
C GLY A 23 1.02 -0.81 0.88
N GLY A 24 2.32 -1.11 0.94
CA GLY A 24 3.38 -0.17 0.57
C GLY A 24 3.32 0.25 -0.90
N LEU A 25 3.07 -0.70 -1.80
CA LEU A 25 2.93 -0.42 -3.24
C LEU A 25 1.68 0.41 -3.54
N PHE A 26 0.57 0.15 -2.85
CA PHE A 26 -0.66 0.91 -3.01
C PHE A 26 -0.49 2.38 -2.57
N SER A 27 0.07 2.59 -1.38
CA SER A 27 0.39 3.93 -0.86
C SER A 27 1.31 4.71 -1.80
N ARG A 28 2.35 4.05 -2.33
CA ARG A 28 3.24 4.65 -3.34
C ARG A 28 2.57 4.98 -4.65
N GLY A 29 1.65 4.13 -5.11
CA GLY A 29 0.87 4.42 -6.31
C GLY A 29 0.13 5.74 -6.18
N VAL A 30 -0.54 5.97 -5.05
CA VAL A 30 -1.23 7.23 -4.76
C VAL A 30 -0.26 8.40 -4.68
N TRP A 31 0.86 8.22 -3.98
CA TRP A 31 1.91 9.25 -3.90
C TRP A 31 2.41 9.66 -5.28
N TYR A 32 2.66 8.72 -6.20
CA TYR A 32 3.09 9.04 -7.56
C TYR A 32 2.05 9.85 -8.34
N PHE A 33 0.76 9.60 -8.13
CA PHE A 33 -0.30 10.42 -8.74
C PHE A 33 -0.32 11.84 -8.17
N GLU A 34 -0.16 11.99 -6.85
CA GLU A 34 -0.10 13.30 -6.19
C GLU A 34 1.14 14.09 -6.62
N ASN A 35 2.32 13.45 -6.66
CA ASN A 35 3.56 14.05 -7.11
C ASN A 35 3.52 14.46 -8.59
N ASN A 36 2.95 13.61 -9.46
CA ASN A 36 2.75 13.99 -10.87
C ASN A 36 1.80 15.19 -11.03
N ALA A 37 0.73 15.27 -10.21
CA ALA A 37 -0.14 16.44 -10.20
C ALA A 37 0.61 17.70 -9.76
N TRP A 38 1.50 17.59 -8.76
CA TRP A 38 2.35 18.68 -8.31
C TRP A 38 3.35 19.14 -9.38
N ASN A 39 4.04 18.20 -10.04
CA ASN A 39 4.95 18.47 -11.16
C ASN A 39 4.28 19.28 -12.28
N ASN A 40 3.02 18.96 -12.61
CA ASN A 40 2.25 19.71 -13.61
C ASN A 40 1.93 21.16 -13.18
N ILE A 41 1.81 21.42 -11.87
CA ILE A 41 1.51 22.76 -11.34
C ILE A 41 2.76 23.63 -11.32
N ILE A 42 3.90 23.08 -10.91
CA ILE A 42 5.16 23.83 -10.80
C ILE A 42 5.86 24.02 -12.16
N GLY A 43 5.42 23.30 -13.21
CA GLY A 43 5.97 23.43 -14.57
C GLY A 43 7.40 22.89 -14.72
N GLY A 44 7.84 22.06 -13.78
CA GLY A 44 9.16 21.45 -13.71
C GLY A 44 9.09 20.14 -12.90
N ASP A 45 10.15 19.35 -12.89
CA ASP A 45 10.15 18.10 -12.12
C ASP A 45 10.54 18.38 -10.66
N ALA A 46 9.62 18.14 -9.72
CA ALA A 46 9.87 18.31 -8.29
C ALA A 46 11.04 17.44 -7.81
N SER A 47 11.30 16.32 -8.51
CA SER A 47 12.45 15.45 -8.24
C SER A 47 13.80 16.17 -8.39
N GLU A 48 13.90 17.17 -9.30
CA GLU A 48 15.12 17.94 -9.53
C GLU A 48 15.41 18.97 -8.42
N THR A 49 14.39 19.35 -7.65
CA THR A 49 14.54 20.27 -6.50
C THR A 49 15.00 19.57 -5.22
N GLY A 50 15.14 18.25 -5.26
CA GLY A 50 15.68 17.43 -4.18
C GLY A 50 14.81 17.34 -2.93
N SER A 51 15.39 17.44 -1.74
CA SER A 51 14.65 17.46 -0.45
C SER A 51 14.39 18.88 0.07
N GLY A 52 14.61 19.91 -0.75
CA GLY A 52 14.50 21.31 -0.33
C GLY A 52 13.08 21.89 -0.41
N PRO A 53 12.85 23.09 0.14
CA PRO A 53 11.58 23.80 -0.02
C PRO A 53 11.22 23.96 -1.50
N GLY A 54 10.02 23.50 -1.89
CA GLY A 54 9.54 23.49 -3.28
C GLY A 54 9.45 22.10 -3.92
N SER A 55 10.10 21.09 -3.34
CA SER A 55 10.06 19.71 -3.85
C SER A 55 8.85 18.89 -3.41
N TYR A 56 7.99 19.45 -2.56
CA TYR A 56 6.75 18.85 -2.10
C TYR A 56 5.70 19.93 -1.85
N ASP A 57 4.42 19.56 -1.94
CA ASP A 57 3.32 20.47 -1.61
C ASP A 57 3.14 20.56 -0.10
N ILE A 58 3.59 21.66 0.51
CA ILE A 58 3.46 21.92 1.96
C ILE A 58 2.00 21.88 2.43
N ARG A 59 1.03 22.14 1.55
CA ARG A 59 -0.40 22.16 1.91
C ARG A 59 -0.99 20.75 2.03
N LYS A 60 -0.40 19.78 1.32
CA LYS A 60 -0.87 18.39 1.28
C LYS A 60 0.07 17.41 1.98
N SER A 61 1.29 17.86 2.27
CA SER A 61 2.25 17.08 3.03
C SER A 61 1.80 16.93 4.48
N VAL A 62 1.81 15.69 4.97
CA VAL A 62 1.57 15.34 6.37
C VAL A 62 2.88 15.45 7.15
N TRP A 63 3.98 14.97 6.56
CA TRP A 63 5.32 15.14 7.10
C TRP A 63 6.35 15.27 6.00
N HIS A 64 7.43 15.96 6.34
CA HIS A 64 8.65 16.01 5.57
C HIS A 64 9.85 15.91 6.52
N VAL A 65 10.82 15.04 6.22
CA VAL A 65 12.01 14.84 7.06
C VAL A 65 13.27 15.04 6.22
N ASN A 66 14.15 15.99 6.50
CA ASN A 66 15.30 16.23 5.58
C ASN A 66 16.34 15.08 5.50
N CYS A 67 16.25 14.06 6.37
CA CYS A 67 17.05 12.84 6.31
C CYS A 67 16.13 11.65 5.98
N CYS A 68 16.70 10.57 5.41
CA CYS A 68 15.96 9.35 5.05
C CYS A 68 15.16 9.46 3.74
N ASN A 69 15.69 10.23 2.78
CA ASN A 69 15.20 10.26 1.41
C ASN A 69 15.60 8.96 0.67
N PRO A 70 14.66 8.24 0.03
CA PRO A 70 14.99 7.09 -0.82
C PRO A 70 15.76 7.46 -2.11
N GLU A 71 15.69 8.70 -2.58
CA GLU A 71 16.24 9.14 -3.88
C GLU A 71 17.60 9.88 -3.79
N LEU A 72 17.85 10.64 -2.72
CA LEU A 72 19.07 11.45 -2.57
C LEU A 72 19.99 10.93 -1.46
N GLY A 73 21.31 10.90 -1.73
CA GLY A 73 22.34 10.57 -0.72
C GLY A 73 22.60 9.07 -0.53
N GLY A 74 22.32 8.24 -1.54
CA GLY A 74 22.75 6.85 -1.59
C GLY A 74 21.70 5.81 -1.21
N GLY A 75 20.41 6.18 -1.15
CA GLY A 75 19.29 5.23 -1.20
C GLY A 75 19.50 3.96 -0.37
N GLY A 76 19.98 4.11 0.87
CA GLY A 76 20.38 2.99 1.74
C GLY A 76 19.18 2.13 2.14
N GLY A 77 19.15 1.60 3.38
CA GLY A 77 17.99 0.81 3.85
C GLY A 77 16.61 1.48 3.63
N TRP A 78 16.57 2.80 3.50
CA TRP A 78 15.39 3.61 3.15
C TRP A 78 14.81 3.32 1.77
N GLY A 79 15.63 2.96 0.77
CA GLY A 79 15.14 2.51 -0.54
C GLY A 79 14.42 1.16 -0.44
N ILE A 80 14.89 0.27 0.44
CA ILE A 80 14.24 -1.01 0.73
C ILE A 80 12.91 -0.76 1.47
N PHE A 81 12.88 0.12 2.47
CA PHE A 81 11.64 0.49 3.14
C PHE A 81 10.65 1.19 2.20
N ASN A 82 11.12 1.98 1.25
CA ASN A 82 10.30 2.57 0.21
C ASN A 82 9.71 1.49 -0.72
N ALA A 83 10.50 0.48 -1.12
CA ALA A 83 10.02 -0.61 -1.96
C ALA A 83 9.06 -1.58 -1.22
N LEU A 84 9.29 -1.84 0.06
CA LEU A 84 8.55 -2.86 0.82
C LEU A 84 7.41 -2.31 1.67
N LEU A 85 7.59 -1.15 2.30
CA LEU A 85 6.60 -0.58 3.23
C LEU A 85 5.94 0.68 2.68
N GLY A 86 6.36 1.17 1.51
CA GLY A 86 5.88 2.42 0.94
C GLY A 86 6.41 3.66 1.66
N TRP A 87 7.47 3.52 2.45
CA TRP A 87 8.09 4.65 3.17
C TRP A 87 8.51 5.76 2.22
N THR A 88 8.08 6.99 2.49
CA THR A 88 8.54 8.19 1.79
C THR A 88 8.88 9.29 2.77
N ASN A 89 9.82 10.12 2.36
CA ASN A 89 10.36 11.22 3.12
C ASN A 89 9.41 12.41 3.21
N SER A 90 8.67 12.64 2.11
CA SER A 90 7.60 13.61 1.98
C SER A 90 6.31 12.83 1.78
N ALA A 91 5.56 12.57 2.84
CA ALA A 91 4.27 11.90 2.69
C ALA A 91 3.14 12.90 2.56
N ASP A 92 2.22 12.59 1.68
CA ASP A 92 1.03 13.38 1.40
C ASP A 92 -0.21 12.71 2.00
N TYR A 93 -1.26 13.49 2.28
CA TYR A 93 -2.50 12.94 2.86
C TYR A 93 -3.05 11.76 2.07
N GLY A 94 -3.00 11.79 0.74
CA GLY A 94 -3.46 10.68 -0.09
C GLY A 94 -2.65 9.40 0.14
N SER A 95 -1.32 9.50 0.17
CA SER A 95 -0.43 8.36 0.45
C SER A 95 -0.67 7.71 1.83
N VAL A 96 -0.94 8.51 2.86
CA VAL A 96 -1.20 8.01 4.23
C VAL A 96 -2.58 7.38 4.33
N ILE A 97 -3.61 8.10 3.86
CA ILE A 97 -4.99 7.63 3.91
C ILE A 97 -5.16 6.35 3.07
N SER A 98 -4.49 6.26 1.92
CA SER A 98 -4.54 5.06 1.07
C SER A 98 -3.95 3.83 1.76
N TYR A 99 -2.87 3.99 2.53
CA TYR A 99 -2.31 2.92 3.35
C TYR A 99 -3.29 2.44 4.43
N ASP A 100 -3.92 3.39 5.14
CA ASP A 100 -4.91 3.06 6.18
C ASP A 100 -6.15 2.39 5.58
N VAL A 101 -6.66 2.90 4.46
CA VAL A 101 -7.79 2.32 3.71
C VAL A 101 -7.46 0.91 3.23
N TYR A 102 -6.23 0.65 2.77
CA TYR A 102 -5.81 -0.70 2.41
C TYR A 102 -5.95 -1.67 3.59
N TRP A 103 -5.47 -1.31 4.78
CA TRP A 103 -5.59 -2.17 5.96
C TRP A 103 -7.04 -2.35 6.42
N ILE A 104 -7.87 -1.31 6.30
CA ILE A 104 -9.31 -1.41 6.55
C ILE A 104 -9.95 -2.43 5.59
N CYS A 105 -9.62 -2.37 4.29
CA CYS A 105 -10.10 -3.33 3.30
C CYS A 105 -9.67 -4.77 3.63
N VAL A 106 -8.42 -4.97 4.06
CA VAL A 106 -7.90 -6.29 4.49
C VAL A 106 -8.68 -6.81 5.71
N MET A 107 -8.88 -5.97 6.73
CA MET A 107 -9.65 -6.34 7.93
C MET A 107 -11.10 -6.71 7.58
N ILE A 108 -11.75 -5.93 6.70
CA ILE A 108 -13.10 -6.23 6.22
C ILE A 108 -13.12 -7.58 5.47
N GLY A 109 -12.16 -7.82 4.58
CA GLY A 109 -12.04 -9.08 3.84
C GLY A 109 -11.95 -10.28 4.79
N TYR A 110 -11.08 -10.20 5.79
CA TYR A 110 -10.96 -11.24 6.82
C TYR A 110 -12.22 -11.39 7.68
N ALA A 111 -12.85 -10.29 8.08
CA ALA A 111 -14.09 -10.33 8.85
C ALA A 111 -15.22 -11.02 8.07
N LEU A 112 -15.33 -10.77 6.76
CA LEU A 112 -16.30 -11.41 5.89
C LEU A 112 -16.01 -12.90 5.70
N LEU A 113 -14.75 -13.28 5.49
CA LEU A 113 -14.35 -14.69 5.40
C LEU A 113 -14.66 -15.44 6.70
N PHE A 114 -14.32 -14.86 7.83
CA PHE A 114 -14.58 -15.42 9.16
C PHE A 114 -16.08 -15.52 9.47
N TYR A 115 -16.86 -14.51 9.08
CA TYR A 115 -18.31 -14.53 9.22
C TYR A 115 -18.93 -15.65 8.38
N ARG A 116 -18.47 -15.82 7.14
CA ARG A 116 -18.93 -16.89 6.24
C ARG A 116 -18.64 -18.28 6.81
N GLU A 117 -17.46 -18.46 7.41
CA GLU A 117 -17.09 -19.72 8.05
C GLU A 117 -17.99 -20.05 9.26
N LYS A 118 -18.31 -19.04 10.09
CA LYS A 118 -19.12 -19.25 11.30
C LYS A 118 -20.63 -19.32 11.06
N ARG A 119 -21.17 -18.52 10.14
CA ARG A 119 -22.62 -18.36 9.93
C ARG A 119 -23.11 -18.90 8.58
N GLY A 120 -22.22 -19.36 7.71
CA GLY A 120 -22.55 -19.87 6.39
C GLY A 120 -22.83 -18.77 5.38
N PHE A 121 -23.85 -18.96 4.55
CA PHE A 121 -24.18 -18.12 3.40
C PHE A 121 -24.36 -16.63 3.75
N ILE A 122 -23.69 -15.75 2.99
CA ILE A 122 -23.83 -14.30 3.09
C ILE A 122 -24.74 -13.82 1.95
N PRO A 123 -25.97 -13.34 2.26
CA PRO A 123 -26.98 -13.00 1.24
C PRO A 123 -26.56 -11.93 0.22
N VAL A 124 -25.58 -11.11 0.54
CA VAL A 124 -25.12 -10.01 -0.32
C VAL A 124 -23.92 -10.40 -1.19
N ILE A 125 -23.02 -11.23 -0.65
CA ILE A 125 -21.72 -11.51 -1.26
C ILE A 125 -21.78 -12.74 -2.16
N ASP A 126 -22.46 -13.80 -1.71
CA ASP A 126 -22.50 -15.07 -2.45
C ASP A 126 -23.24 -14.95 -3.80
N PRO A 127 -24.33 -14.18 -3.95
CA PRO A 127 -24.90 -13.92 -5.28
C PRO A 127 -23.95 -13.18 -6.21
N ALA A 128 -23.21 -12.19 -5.69
CA ALA A 128 -22.23 -11.43 -6.48
C ALA A 128 -21.07 -12.33 -6.94
N ILE A 129 -20.56 -13.19 -6.05
CA ILE A 129 -19.52 -14.18 -6.40
C ILE A 129 -20.02 -15.14 -7.48
N ASN A 130 -21.27 -15.64 -7.36
CA ASN A 130 -21.85 -16.55 -8.34
C ASN A 130 -22.05 -15.89 -9.71
N ILE A 131 -22.39 -14.59 -9.76
CA ILE A 131 -22.47 -13.82 -11.01
C ILE A 131 -21.08 -13.71 -11.64
N ILE A 132 -20.06 -13.32 -10.87
CA ILE A 132 -18.68 -13.22 -11.36
C ILE A 132 -18.17 -14.59 -11.86
N ALA A 133 -18.44 -15.66 -11.12
CA ALA A 133 -18.07 -17.02 -11.50
C ALA A 133 -18.73 -17.44 -12.82
N LYS A 134 -20.03 -17.12 -13.01
CA LYS A 134 -20.74 -17.35 -14.27
C LYS A 134 -20.18 -16.52 -15.43
N MET A 135 -19.76 -15.27 -15.18
CA MET A 135 -19.13 -14.43 -16.20
C MET A 135 -17.75 -14.95 -16.62
N LYS A 136 -16.96 -15.51 -15.68
CA LYS A 136 -15.67 -16.13 -15.98
C LYS A 136 -15.77 -17.48 -16.70
N ALA A 137 -16.88 -18.18 -16.55
CA ALA A 137 -17.12 -19.47 -17.19
C ALA A 137 -17.63 -19.35 -18.65
N LYS A 138 -17.88 -18.13 -19.12
CA LYS A 138 -18.28 -17.80 -20.48
C LYS A 138 -17.10 -17.23 -21.26
#